data_AF-A0A0K6IT06-F1
#
_entry.id   AF-A0A0K6IT06-F1
#
_cell.length_a   1.000
_cell.length_b   1.000
_cell.length_c   1.000
_cell.angle_alpha   90.00
_cell.angle_beta   90.00
_cell.angle_gamma   90.00
#
_symmetry.space_group_name_H-M   'P 1'
#
loop_
_entity.id
_entity.type
_entity.pdbx_description
1 polymer ?
#
loop_
_entity_poly.entity_id
_entity_poly.type
_entity_poly.pdbx_seq_one_letter_code
_entity_poly.pdbx_strand_id
1 'polypeptide(L)'
;MNWKIKQIEISSFKAFKNINLDLEKSDLLTLDGPNGYGKTSVFDAIELLLTGQIKRIQNLFTTLMTRNKSNYDDNLFWNNRSEEKDLYIKIEFYNGEKKLTLARHTPSKSFKTKSNNRADKFKHFTLYELPSFESNSFTSNNKRENDYLDSIFGNNFRENFSFLNYLEQGQNKLLHTRIDERKEALGNLFNTSDIKNEIDNCNITLSKITRSINNSERVERLSSLEKELEDLKEINSVTDEFIEFKKISTIEPQPTWDKEEPFPIFNNETYNIFIESVQKLIELIPLKNAIQIRDANEKIEAYINRYAFSLTNLAKFGNDINRLDSLDRTKEQVDLLDYAVSITQKGASLISIEQARKLPSLQPDRLEWFEKQIKQRDSIKSRITANESSVTELKILKSKMVEEHGKLYPTDKHCPLCGHDWQTHELMLSAIEEKAKRLEGILSQDGQSLVTLTSSMNSELASLELVIQERLKLVKPQYNEALHKALKQVRVDLPALQLLAKQLKERDLNIDFQFNEDIVTVNSRVDNLLMQIRAKKNQ
;
A
#
# COMPACT_ATOMS: atom_id res chain seq x y z
N MET A 1 -55.79 30.20 -6.07
CA MET A 1 -56.11 30.46 -7.49
C MET A 1 -57.43 29.76 -7.78
N ASN A 2 -58.45 30.47 -8.25
CA ASN A 2 -59.82 29.97 -8.25
C ASN A 2 -60.23 29.59 -9.67
N TRP A 3 -60.42 28.30 -9.92
CA TRP A 3 -60.95 27.79 -11.19
C TRP A 3 -62.46 28.03 -11.29
N LYS A 4 -62.92 28.50 -12.45
CA LYS A 4 -64.34 28.63 -12.79
C LYS A 4 -64.69 27.65 -13.92
N ILE A 5 -65.89 27.08 -13.89
CA ILE A 5 -66.37 26.23 -14.98
C ILE A 5 -66.78 27.12 -16.15
N LYS A 6 -66.21 26.86 -17.33
CA LYS A 6 -66.53 27.56 -18.57
C LYS A 6 -67.65 26.85 -19.34
N GLN A 7 -67.49 25.56 -19.61
CA GLN A 7 -68.40 24.78 -20.45
C GLN A 7 -68.49 23.34 -19.95
N ILE A 8 -69.65 22.70 -20.13
CA ILE A 8 -69.93 21.33 -19.71
C ILE A 8 -70.57 20.57 -20.86
N GLU A 9 -70.02 19.43 -21.25
CA GLU A 9 -70.62 18.50 -22.18
C GLU A 9 -70.87 17.15 -21.49
N ILE A 10 -72.09 16.63 -21.56
CA ILE A 10 -72.47 15.34 -20.95
C ILE A 10 -73.11 14.47 -22.02
N SER A 11 -72.57 13.27 -22.21
CA SER A 11 -73.07 12.26 -23.15
C SER A 11 -73.36 10.94 -22.46
N SER A 12 -74.47 10.31 -22.83
CA SER A 12 -74.94 9.00 -22.35
C SER A 12 -74.99 8.86 -20.82
N PHE A 13 -75.33 9.92 -20.08
CA PHE A 13 -75.37 9.93 -18.60
C PHE A 13 -76.79 10.16 -18.06
N LYS A 14 -77.31 9.20 -17.28
CA LYS A 14 -78.64 9.22 -16.65
C LYS A 14 -79.76 9.60 -17.62
N ALA A 15 -80.35 10.78 -17.45
CA ALA A 15 -81.44 11.27 -18.28
C ALA A 15 -80.97 11.87 -19.61
N PHE A 16 -79.68 12.17 -19.76
CA PHE A 16 -79.13 12.89 -20.90
C PHE A 16 -78.63 11.93 -21.98
N LYS A 17 -79.07 12.13 -23.23
CA LYS A 17 -78.43 11.52 -24.41
C LYS A 17 -77.17 12.28 -24.78
N ASN A 18 -77.32 13.59 -24.97
CA ASN A 18 -76.24 14.56 -25.09
C ASN A 18 -76.78 15.92 -24.62
N ILE A 19 -76.02 16.66 -23.82
CA ILE A 19 -76.30 18.05 -23.44
C ILE A 19 -74.97 18.83 -23.39
N ASN A 20 -74.98 20.05 -23.91
CA ASN A 20 -73.88 21.01 -23.81
C ASN A 20 -74.39 22.28 -23.12
N LEU A 21 -73.68 22.74 -22.10
CA LEU A 21 -73.99 23.92 -21.31
C LEU A 21 -72.82 24.89 -21.36
N ASP A 22 -73.04 26.07 -21.95
CA ASP A 22 -72.06 27.16 -21.95
C ASP A 22 -72.31 28.11 -20.77
N LEU A 23 -71.32 28.25 -19.91
CA LEU A 23 -71.36 29.00 -18.64
C LEU A 23 -70.40 30.21 -18.64
N GLU A 24 -69.74 30.50 -19.77
CA GLU A 24 -68.64 31.48 -19.85
C GLU A 24 -69.01 32.88 -19.36
N LYS A 25 -70.28 33.29 -19.50
CA LYS A 25 -70.75 34.67 -19.26
C LYS A 25 -71.60 34.86 -17.99
N SER A 26 -71.66 33.86 -17.10
CA SER A 26 -72.57 33.90 -15.96
C SER A 26 -71.85 33.66 -14.64
N ASP A 27 -71.95 34.62 -13.71
CA ASP A 27 -71.49 34.42 -12.32
C ASP A 27 -72.53 33.70 -11.45
N LEU A 28 -73.81 33.72 -11.87
CA LEU A 28 -74.91 32.99 -11.24
C LEU A 28 -75.77 32.35 -12.34
N LEU A 29 -75.99 31.03 -12.24
CA LEU A 29 -76.81 30.26 -13.16
C LEU A 29 -77.89 29.52 -12.38
N THR A 30 -79.14 29.62 -12.85
CA THR A 30 -80.26 28.86 -12.29
C THR A 30 -80.72 27.82 -13.30
N LEU A 31 -80.71 26.54 -12.90
CA LEU A 31 -81.32 25.45 -13.67
C LEU A 31 -82.77 25.26 -13.20
N ASP A 32 -83.73 25.66 -14.02
CA ASP A 32 -85.16 25.48 -13.75
C ASP A 32 -85.77 24.38 -14.63
N GLY A 33 -86.83 23.75 -14.12
CA GLY A 33 -87.59 22.71 -14.83
C GLY A 33 -88.34 21.79 -13.87
N PRO A 34 -89.20 20.88 -14.38
CA PRO A 34 -89.94 19.94 -13.54
C PRO A 34 -89.03 18.92 -12.84
N ASN A 35 -89.53 18.24 -11.82
CA ASN A 35 -88.83 17.12 -11.20
C ASN A 35 -88.66 15.98 -12.22
N GLY A 36 -87.48 15.35 -12.25
CA GLY A 36 -87.15 14.27 -13.18
C GLY A 36 -86.51 14.70 -14.51
N TYR A 37 -86.43 15.99 -14.82
CA TYR A 37 -85.82 16.51 -16.06
C TYR A 37 -84.28 16.56 -16.07
N GLY A 38 -83.63 15.96 -15.07
CA GLY A 38 -82.17 15.84 -15.04
C GLY A 38 -81.41 16.98 -14.37
N LYS A 39 -82.07 17.97 -13.74
CA LYS A 39 -81.40 19.06 -13.00
C LYS A 39 -80.32 18.54 -12.03
N THR A 40 -80.69 17.62 -11.15
CA THR A 40 -79.74 16.98 -10.22
C THR A 40 -78.70 16.11 -10.94
N SER A 41 -79.04 15.56 -12.12
CA SER A 41 -78.09 14.78 -12.94
C SER A 41 -76.96 15.64 -13.51
N VAL A 42 -77.17 16.94 -13.74
CA VAL A 42 -76.06 17.85 -14.10
C VAL A 42 -75.06 17.95 -12.95
N PHE A 43 -75.53 18.17 -11.73
CA PHE A 43 -74.67 18.23 -10.54
C PHE A 43 -73.98 16.89 -10.27
N ASP A 44 -74.68 15.76 -10.46
CA ASP A 44 -74.06 14.43 -10.35
C ASP A 44 -72.93 14.24 -11.36
N ALA A 45 -73.08 14.76 -12.59
CA ALA A 45 -72.04 14.65 -13.61
C ALA A 45 -70.80 15.48 -13.23
N ILE A 46 -71.00 16.69 -12.71
CA ILE A 46 -69.93 17.55 -12.20
C ILE A 46 -69.22 16.87 -11.03
N GLU A 47 -69.97 16.35 -10.05
CA GLU A 47 -69.42 15.64 -8.88
C GLU A 47 -68.64 14.38 -9.29
N LEU A 48 -69.19 13.59 -10.22
CA LEU A 48 -68.53 12.39 -10.73
C LEU A 48 -67.22 12.72 -11.43
N LEU A 49 -67.17 13.83 -12.19
CA LEU A 49 -65.94 14.29 -12.82
C LEU A 49 -64.89 14.68 -11.79
N LEU A 50 -65.26 15.55 -10.85
CA LEU A 50 -64.36 16.21 -9.91
C LEU A 50 -63.98 15.37 -8.69
N THR A 51 -64.71 14.30 -8.38
CA THR A 51 -64.40 13.45 -7.22
C THR A 51 -64.17 11.98 -7.59
N GLY A 52 -64.64 11.56 -8.77
CA GLY A 52 -64.66 10.17 -9.20
C GLY A 52 -65.77 9.34 -8.58
N GLN A 53 -66.69 9.95 -7.83
CA GLN A 53 -67.85 9.29 -7.21
C GLN A 53 -69.03 10.25 -7.08
N ILE A 54 -70.18 9.75 -6.64
CA ILE A 54 -71.35 10.57 -6.32
C ILE A 54 -71.76 10.24 -4.88
N LYS A 55 -71.44 11.14 -3.94
CA LYS A 55 -71.50 10.88 -2.49
C LYS A 55 -72.91 10.52 -2.02
N ARG A 56 -73.92 11.17 -2.58
CA ARG A 56 -75.33 10.87 -2.24
C ARG A 56 -75.74 9.45 -2.64
N ILE A 57 -75.25 8.95 -3.76
CA ILE A 57 -75.57 7.59 -4.23
C ILE A 57 -74.81 6.56 -3.41
N GLN A 58 -73.55 6.84 -3.09
CA GLN A 58 -72.77 6.01 -2.19
C GLN A 58 -73.42 5.90 -0.81
N ASN A 59 -73.87 7.02 -0.23
CA ASN A 59 -74.57 7.06 1.05
C ASN A 59 -75.92 6.31 1.00
N LEU A 60 -76.72 6.55 -0.04
CA LEU A 60 -77.98 5.82 -0.23
C LEU A 60 -77.73 4.30 -0.33
N PHE A 61 -76.69 3.89 -1.04
CA PHE A 61 -76.32 2.49 -1.17
C PHE A 61 -75.88 1.90 0.17
N THR A 62 -75.03 2.58 0.95
CA THR A 62 -74.59 2.09 2.27
C THR A 62 -75.71 2.06 3.31
N THR A 63 -76.66 3.00 3.28
CA THR A 63 -77.76 3.06 4.25
C THR A 63 -78.89 2.07 3.92
N LEU A 64 -79.22 1.88 2.65
CA LEU A 64 -80.43 1.15 2.25
C LEU A 64 -80.17 -0.30 1.80
N MET A 65 -78.96 -0.64 1.35
CA MET A 65 -78.69 -1.93 0.71
C MET A 65 -77.97 -2.89 1.66
N THR A 66 -78.59 -4.04 1.92
CA THR A 66 -77.97 -5.18 2.60
C THR A 66 -76.79 -5.68 1.75
N ARG A 67 -75.63 -5.96 2.38
CA ARG A 67 -74.32 -6.30 1.77
C ARG A 67 -74.30 -7.46 0.74
N ASN A 68 -75.43 -8.09 0.43
CA ASN A 68 -75.52 -9.38 -0.27
C ASN A 68 -76.23 -9.39 -1.65
N LYS A 69 -76.51 -8.24 -2.31
CA LYS A 69 -77.02 -8.25 -3.70
C LYS A 69 -75.94 -8.06 -4.77
N SER A 70 -75.97 -8.97 -5.74
CA SER A 70 -75.11 -9.13 -6.91
C SER A 70 -75.43 -8.12 -8.01
N ASN A 71 -74.38 -7.52 -8.57
CA ASN A 71 -74.22 -7.06 -9.96
C ASN A 71 -75.52 -6.96 -10.81
N TYR A 72 -75.90 -5.74 -11.20
CA TYR A 72 -77.10 -5.45 -12.01
C TYR A 72 -76.88 -5.67 -13.50
N ASP A 73 -77.95 -5.93 -14.25
CA ASP A 73 -77.90 -6.03 -15.71
C ASP A 73 -77.70 -4.66 -16.37
N ASP A 74 -78.34 -3.61 -15.84
CA ASP A 74 -78.21 -2.23 -16.31
C ASP A 74 -77.45 -1.35 -15.32
N ASN A 75 -76.66 -0.40 -15.84
CA ASN A 75 -75.94 0.58 -15.03
C ASN A 75 -76.81 1.82 -14.73
N LEU A 76 -76.87 2.23 -13.46
CA LEU A 76 -77.65 3.40 -13.01
C LEU A 76 -77.26 4.72 -13.72
N PHE A 77 -76.00 4.85 -14.13
CA PHE A 77 -75.44 6.07 -14.70
C PHE A 77 -75.50 6.09 -16.22
N TRP A 78 -75.60 4.94 -16.88
CA TRP A 78 -75.50 4.86 -18.33
C TRP A 78 -76.87 4.99 -19.00
N ASN A 79 -76.99 5.95 -19.92
CA ASN A 79 -78.19 6.11 -20.72
C ASN A 79 -78.13 5.22 -21.98
N ASN A 80 -78.63 4.01 -21.87
CA ASN A 80 -78.69 3.03 -22.97
C ASN A 80 -79.62 3.45 -24.13
N ARG A 81 -80.47 4.47 -23.97
CA ARG A 81 -81.32 5.03 -25.04
C ARG A 81 -80.53 5.86 -26.07
N SER A 82 -79.21 5.90 -25.93
CA SER A 82 -78.25 6.67 -26.73
C SER A 82 -77.48 5.79 -27.72
N GLU A 83 -78.11 4.75 -28.28
CA GLU A 83 -77.50 3.86 -29.30
C GLU A 83 -76.23 3.14 -28.81
N GLU A 84 -76.19 2.74 -27.54
CA GLU A 84 -75.00 2.14 -26.90
C GLU A 84 -73.71 2.99 -27.02
N LYS A 85 -73.83 4.33 -27.09
CA LYS A 85 -72.67 5.23 -27.08
C LYS A 85 -71.93 5.20 -25.75
N ASP A 86 -70.64 5.55 -25.83
CA ASP A 86 -69.80 5.76 -24.66
C ASP A 86 -70.38 6.86 -23.75
N LEU A 87 -70.15 6.69 -22.45
CA LEU A 87 -70.47 7.70 -21.46
C LEU A 87 -69.26 8.61 -21.31
N TYR A 88 -69.46 9.90 -21.50
CA TYR A 88 -68.45 10.88 -21.13
C TYR A 88 -69.05 12.15 -20.55
N ILE A 89 -68.28 12.77 -19.67
CA ILE A 89 -68.56 14.08 -19.10
C ILE A 89 -67.28 14.89 -19.34
N LYS A 90 -67.37 16.03 -20.00
CA LYS A 90 -66.26 16.97 -20.24
C LYS A 90 -66.58 18.30 -19.58
N ILE A 91 -65.58 18.88 -18.92
CA ILE A 91 -65.69 20.23 -18.35
C ILE A 91 -64.43 21.00 -18.72
N GLU A 92 -64.61 22.17 -19.35
CA GLU A 92 -63.54 23.15 -19.51
C GLU A 92 -63.58 24.12 -18.32
N PHE A 93 -62.47 24.25 -17.63
CA PHE A 93 -62.24 25.21 -16.56
C PHE A 93 -61.37 26.36 -17.06
N TYR A 94 -61.55 27.55 -16.50
CA TYR A 94 -60.70 28.69 -16.73
C TYR A 94 -60.27 29.34 -15.41
N ASN A 95 -59.06 29.89 -15.39
CA ASN A 95 -58.49 30.63 -14.27
C ASN A 95 -57.70 31.83 -14.82
N GLY A 96 -58.44 32.81 -15.36
CA GLY A 96 -57.88 33.99 -16.03
C GLY A 96 -57.23 33.64 -17.37
N GLU A 97 -55.94 33.28 -17.34
CA GLU A 97 -55.12 33.02 -18.54
C GLU A 97 -55.06 31.53 -18.92
N LYS A 98 -55.28 30.63 -17.95
CA LYS A 98 -55.16 29.18 -18.17
C LYS A 98 -56.52 28.53 -18.42
N LYS A 99 -56.56 27.63 -19.38
CA LYS A 99 -57.68 26.70 -19.63
C LYS A 99 -57.26 25.28 -19.28
N LEU A 100 -58.17 24.53 -18.69
CA LEU A 100 -57.99 23.13 -18.34
C LEU A 100 -59.23 22.35 -18.77
N THR A 101 -59.06 21.34 -19.61
CA THR A 101 -60.17 20.46 -19.99
C THR A 101 -60.02 19.12 -19.30
N LEU A 102 -61.00 18.75 -18.48
CA LEU A 102 -61.06 17.45 -17.83
C LEU A 102 -62.22 16.65 -18.37
N ALA A 103 -62.06 15.33 -18.40
CA ALA A 103 -63.11 14.42 -18.80
C ALA A 103 -63.16 13.16 -17.94
N ARG A 104 -64.37 12.67 -17.67
CA ARG A 104 -64.59 11.26 -17.30
C ARG A 104 -65.12 10.52 -18.51
N HIS A 105 -64.52 9.39 -18.83
CA HIS A 105 -64.97 8.54 -19.93
C HIS A 105 -65.04 7.07 -19.50
N THR A 106 -66.09 6.40 -19.98
CA THR A 106 -66.30 4.96 -19.86
C THR A 106 -66.77 4.41 -21.21
N PRO A 107 -66.05 3.44 -21.80
CA PRO A 107 -66.50 2.74 -22.99
C PRO A 107 -67.83 1.98 -22.76
N SER A 108 -68.71 1.96 -23.75
CA SER A 108 -70.01 1.25 -23.65
C SER A 108 -69.87 -0.23 -23.33
N LYS A 109 -68.79 -0.86 -23.82
CA LYS A 109 -68.42 -2.26 -23.51
C LYS A 109 -68.25 -2.52 -22.01
N SER A 110 -67.82 -1.53 -21.22
CA SER A 110 -67.60 -1.67 -19.78
C SER A 110 -68.89 -1.87 -19.00
N PHE A 111 -70.03 -1.39 -19.53
CA PHE A 111 -71.36 -1.57 -18.93
C PHE A 111 -71.97 -2.93 -19.23
N LYS A 112 -71.43 -3.68 -20.21
CA LYS A 112 -71.84 -5.07 -20.48
C LYS A 112 -71.32 -6.03 -19.39
N THR A 113 -70.31 -5.60 -18.62
CA THR A 113 -69.78 -6.37 -17.49
C THR A 113 -70.61 -6.08 -16.24
N LYS A 114 -71.45 -7.05 -15.81
CA LYS A 114 -72.39 -6.87 -14.68
C LYS A 114 -71.73 -6.38 -13.38
N SER A 115 -70.47 -6.75 -13.12
CA SER A 115 -69.73 -6.30 -11.92
C SER A 115 -69.50 -4.78 -11.86
N ASN A 116 -69.54 -4.10 -13.00
CA ASN A 116 -69.44 -2.65 -13.08
C ASN A 116 -70.78 -1.93 -12.87
N ASN A 117 -71.90 -2.64 -12.91
CA ASN A 117 -73.23 -2.00 -12.89
C ASN A 117 -73.76 -1.71 -11.47
N ARG A 118 -72.98 -2.05 -10.44
CA ARG A 118 -73.32 -1.72 -9.05
C ARG A 118 -73.14 -0.20 -8.81
N ALA A 119 -74.13 0.44 -8.21
CA ALA A 119 -74.21 1.90 -8.12
C ALA A 119 -73.11 2.58 -7.28
N ASP A 120 -72.40 1.83 -6.43
CA ASP A 120 -71.25 2.29 -5.62
C ASP A 120 -69.90 1.96 -6.26
N LYS A 121 -69.88 1.35 -7.46
CA LYS A 121 -68.65 1.05 -8.20
C LYS A 121 -68.38 2.16 -9.20
N PHE A 122 -67.40 3.00 -8.90
CA PHE A 122 -67.01 4.09 -9.79
C PHE A 122 -65.68 3.89 -10.52
N LYS A 123 -64.97 2.79 -10.26
CA LYS A 123 -63.61 2.53 -10.79
C LYS A 123 -63.52 2.57 -12.33
N HIS A 124 -64.60 2.27 -13.03
CA HIS A 124 -64.62 2.24 -14.49
C HIS A 124 -64.79 3.62 -15.13
N PHE A 125 -65.13 4.67 -14.37
CA PHE A 125 -65.15 6.06 -14.84
C PHE A 125 -63.73 6.64 -14.82
N THR A 126 -63.04 6.55 -15.95
CA THR A 126 -61.62 6.93 -16.05
C THR A 126 -61.46 8.43 -16.26
N LEU A 127 -60.52 9.07 -15.56
CA LEU A 127 -60.21 10.50 -15.69
C LEU A 127 -59.22 10.75 -16.82
N TYR A 128 -59.44 11.82 -17.57
CA TYR A 128 -58.55 12.30 -18.62
C TYR A 128 -58.37 13.83 -18.53
N GLU A 129 -57.16 14.29 -18.84
CA GLU A 129 -56.85 15.68 -19.14
C GLU A 129 -56.76 15.81 -20.67
N LEU A 130 -57.67 16.57 -21.26
CA LEU A 130 -57.77 16.73 -22.71
C LEU A 130 -57.05 18.00 -23.19
N PRO A 131 -56.44 17.98 -24.39
CA PRO A 131 -55.75 19.15 -24.94
C PRO A 131 -56.68 20.32 -25.29
N SER A 132 -57.95 20.03 -25.57
CA SER A 132 -59.00 21.01 -25.86
C SER A 132 -60.38 20.42 -25.58
N PHE A 133 -61.40 21.28 -25.43
CA PHE A 133 -62.78 20.87 -25.19
C PHE A 133 -63.38 19.99 -26.30
N GLU A 134 -63.02 20.28 -27.56
CA GLU A 134 -63.47 19.52 -28.74
C GLU A 134 -62.76 18.17 -28.91
N SER A 135 -61.66 17.93 -28.19
CA SER A 135 -60.90 16.69 -28.30
C SER A 135 -61.65 15.53 -27.68
N ASN A 136 -61.73 14.41 -28.40
CA ASN A 136 -62.21 13.12 -27.89
C ASN A 136 -61.05 12.11 -27.73
N SER A 137 -59.84 12.61 -27.46
CA SER A 137 -58.61 11.81 -27.36
C SER A 137 -58.49 11.08 -26.02
N PHE A 138 -59.39 10.13 -25.75
CA PHE A 138 -59.37 9.25 -24.57
C PHE A 138 -58.26 8.18 -24.68
N THR A 139 -57.02 8.64 -24.77
CA THR A 139 -55.82 7.81 -24.93
C THR A 139 -55.09 7.65 -23.61
N SER A 140 -54.21 6.64 -23.51
CA SER A 140 -53.40 6.41 -22.32
C SER A 140 -52.53 7.60 -21.93
N ASN A 141 -52.08 8.42 -22.89
CA ASN A 141 -51.26 9.62 -22.64
C ASN A 141 -52.03 10.71 -21.88
N ASN A 142 -53.33 10.81 -22.13
CA ASN A 142 -54.22 11.79 -21.51
C ASN A 142 -54.86 11.28 -20.22
N LYS A 143 -54.73 9.98 -19.92
CA LYS A 143 -55.27 9.38 -18.70
C LYS A 143 -54.60 9.97 -17.47
N ARG A 144 -55.38 10.21 -16.42
CA ARG A 144 -54.92 10.69 -15.12
C ARG A 144 -55.48 9.82 -14.00
N GLU A 145 -54.73 9.70 -12.93
CA GLU A 145 -55.25 9.14 -11.68
C GLU A 145 -56.05 10.19 -10.92
N ASN A 146 -56.94 9.77 -10.02
CA ASN A 146 -57.82 10.73 -9.33
C ASN A 146 -57.05 11.76 -8.49
N ASP A 147 -55.89 11.40 -7.96
CA ASP A 147 -55.05 12.27 -7.12
C ASP A 147 -54.49 13.47 -7.90
N TYR A 148 -54.49 13.39 -9.24
CA TYR A 148 -54.20 14.53 -10.11
C TYR A 148 -55.14 15.72 -9.83
N LEU A 149 -56.40 15.47 -9.46
CA LEU A 149 -57.36 16.52 -9.15
C LEU A 149 -56.96 17.32 -7.91
N ASP A 150 -56.41 16.64 -6.89
CA ASP A 150 -55.93 17.31 -5.68
C ASP A 150 -54.68 18.16 -5.98
N SER A 151 -53.84 17.75 -6.94
CA SER A 151 -52.70 18.57 -7.38
C SER A 151 -53.10 19.87 -8.10
N ILE A 152 -54.26 19.88 -8.78
CA ILE A 152 -54.74 21.01 -9.59
C ILE A 152 -55.64 21.96 -8.79
N PHE A 153 -56.55 21.40 -7.99
CA PHE A 153 -57.55 22.17 -7.25
C PHE A 153 -57.19 22.39 -5.78
N GLY A 154 -56.17 21.70 -5.26
CA GLY A 154 -55.66 21.84 -3.89
C GLY A 154 -55.75 20.54 -3.09
N ASN A 155 -54.90 20.43 -2.05
CA ASN A 155 -54.84 19.25 -1.19
C ASN A 155 -56.23 18.91 -0.62
N ASN A 156 -56.58 17.62 -0.63
CA ASN A 156 -57.86 17.08 -0.16
C ASN A 156 -59.09 17.68 -0.89
N PHE A 157 -58.94 18.23 -2.10
CA PHE A 157 -60.04 18.81 -2.87
C PHE A 157 -61.20 17.82 -3.04
N ARG A 158 -60.91 16.56 -3.41
CA ARG A 158 -61.95 15.55 -3.64
C ARG A 158 -62.76 15.25 -2.38
N GLU A 159 -62.12 15.21 -1.22
CA GLU A 159 -62.77 14.96 0.07
C GLU A 159 -63.60 16.17 0.52
N ASN A 160 -63.07 17.38 0.25
CA ASN A 160 -63.66 18.64 0.65
C ASN A 160 -64.74 19.17 -0.33
N PHE A 161 -64.87 18.59 -1.53
CA PHE A 161 -65.76 19.06 -2.59
C PHE A 161 -67.23 19.20 -2.12
N SER A 162 -67.76 18.20 -1.42
CA SER A 162 -69.14 18.22 -0.90
C SER A 162 -69.38 19.22 0.24
N PHE A 163 -68.32 19.83 0.76
CA PHE A 163 -68.39 20.79 1.86
C PHE A 163 -68.15 22.23 1.37
N LEU A 164 -67.22 22.41 0.43
CA LEU A 164 -66.80 23.72 -0.05
C LEU A 164 -67.43 24.13 -1.38
N ASN A 165 -67.67 23.18 -2.29
CA ASN A 165 -67.97 23.46 -3.69
C ASN A 165 -69.36 23.00 -4.11
N TYR A 166 -70.01 22.13 -3.35
CA TYR A 166 -71.33 21.59 -3.65
C TYR A 166 -72.22 21.52 -2.41
N LEU A 167 -73.38 22.17 -2.46
CA LEU A 167 -74.43 22.09 -1.44
C LEU A 167 -75.59 21.24 -1.96
N GLU A 168 -75.78 20.06 -1.36
CA GLU A 168 -76.82 19.12 -1.75
C GLU A 168 -78.22 19.59 -1.28
N GLN A 169 -79.24 19.33 -2.11
CA GLN A 169 -80.62 19.69 -1.80
C GLN A 169 -81.10 19.02 -0.50
N GLY A 170 -81.59 19.83 0.45
CA GLY A 170 -82.14 19.34 1.72
C GLY A 170 -81.10 18.83 2.72
N GLN A 171 -79.80 18.95 2.42
CA GLN A 171 -78.73 18.49 3.29
C GLN A 171 -77.62 19.54 3.41
N ASN A 172 -77.75 20.45 4.36
CA ASN A 172 -76.57 21.19 4.84
C ASN A 172 -75.81 20.29 5.83
N LYS A 173 -75.08 19.31 5.28
CA LYS A 173 -74.34 18.30 6.07
C LYS A 173 -73.43 18.92 7.12
N LEU A 174 -72.91 20.13 6.89
CA LEU A 174 -72.06 20.78 7.87
C LEU A 174 -72.84 21.29 9.10
N LEU A 175 -74.06 21.77 8.94
CA LEU A 175 -74.84 22.38 10.04
C LEU A 175 -75.65 21.35 10.85
N HIS A 176 -76.02 20.22 10.24
CA HIS A 176 -76.90 19.22 10.85
C HIS A 176 -76.19 17.92 11.30
N THR A 177 -74.87 17.79 11.11
CA THR A 177 -74.08 16.67 11.66
C THR A 177 -73.71 16.88 13.12
N ARG A 178 -73.46 15.77 13.82
CA ARG A 178 -72.96 15.77 15.20
C ARG A 178 -71.62 16.50 15.26
N ILE A 179 -71.33 17.15 16.39
CA ILE A 179 -70.11 17.94 16.58
C ILE A 179 -68.84 17.12 16.28
N ASP A 180 -68.81 15.83 16.63
CA ASP A 180 -67.67 14.96 16.38
C ASP A 180 -67.43 14.69 14.88
N GLU A 181 -68.49 14.37 14.14
CA GLU A 181 -68.43 14.15 12.69
C GLU A 181 -68.07 15.44 11.95
N ARG A 182 -68.56 16.58 12.46
CA ARG A 182 -68.19 17.91 11.97
C ARG A 182 -66.72 18.21 12.23
N LYS A 183 -66.20 17.88 13.42
CA LYS A 183 -64.78 18.04 13.76
C LYS A 183 -63.89 17.20 12.84
N GLU A 184 -64.31 15.97 12.51
CA GLU A 184 -63.59 15.11 11.56
C GLU A 184 -63.63 15.68 10.14
N ALA A 185 -64.80 16.12 9.66
CA ALA A 185 -64.93 16.77 8.35
C ALA A 185 -64.11 18.08 8.25
N LEU A 186 -64.03 18.86 9.34
CA LEU A 186 -63.16 20.03 9.43
C LEU A 186 -61.68 19.66 9.49
N GLY A 187 -61.34 18.47 10.01
CA GLY A 187 -59.97 17.97 10.06
C GLY A 187 -59.34 17.85 8.67
N ASN A 188 -60.10 17.35 7.69
CA ASN A 188 -59.65 17.22 6.29
C ASN A 188 -59.50 18.58 5.59
N LEU A 189 -60.22 19.60 6.08
CA LEU A 189 -60.12 20.99 5.63
C LEU A 189 -58.83 21.66 6.13
N PHE A 190 -58.41 21.34 7.35
CA PHE A 190 -57.19 21.88 7.98
C PHE A 190 -55.97 20.95 7.84
N ASN A 191 -56.08 19.87 7.06
CA ASN A 191 -55.06 18.83 6.90
C ASN A 191 -54.51 18.29 8.24
N THR A 192 -55.35 18.21 9.29
CA THR A 192 -54.93 17.68 10.60
C THR A 192 -54.85 16.15 10.64
N SER A 193 -55.21 15.50 9.52
CA SER A 193 -55.07 14.07 9.29
C SER A 193 -53.63 13.59 9.42
N ASP A 194 -52.67 14.38 8.96
CA ASP A 194 -51.26 13.98 8.93
C ASP A 194 -50.69 13.91 10.35
N ILE A 195 -51.02 14.92 11.16
CA ILE A 195 -50.66 14.98 12.59
C ILE A 195 -51.32 13.83 13.35
N LYS A 196 -52.59 13.53 13.05
CA LYS A 196 -53.30 12.41 13.68
C LYS A 196 -52.65 11.05 13.32
N ASN A 197 -52.30 10.85 12.05
CA ASN A 197 -51.61 9.65 11.60
C ASN A 197 -50.23 9.49 12.27
N GLU A 198 -49.50 10.58 12.46
CA GLU A 198 -48.22 10.58 13.16
C GLU A 198 -48.37 10.22 14.65
N ILE A 199 -49.38 10.77 15.33
CA ILE A 199 -49.73 10.40 16.70
C ILE A 199 -50.09 8.91 16.80
N ASP A 200 -50.91 8.41 15.87
CA ASP A 200 -51.31 7.01 15.85
C ASP A 200 -50.09 6.08 15.60
N ASN A 201 -49.17 6.46 14.72
CA ASN A 201 -47.91 5.74 14.49
C ASN A 201 -47.03 5.70 15.74
N CYS A 202 -46.90 6.83 16.45
CA CYS A 202 -46.18 6.89 17.72
C CYS A 202 -46.82 5.96 18.76
N ASN A 203 -48.14 5.94 18.88
CA ASN A 203 -48.86 5.05 19.79
C ASN A 203 -48.71 3.57 19.43
N ILE A 204 -48.75 3.22 18.14
CA ILE A 204 -48.49 1.85 17.66
C ILE A 204 -47.06 1.43 17.98
N THR A 205 -46.09 2.33 17.80
CA THR A 205 -44.67 2.04 18.10
C THR A 205 -44.46 1.87 19.61
N LEU A 206 -45.04 2.75 20.41
CA LEU A 206 -44.98 2.68 21.87
C LEU A 206 -45.58 1.37 22.38
N SER A 207 -46.78 0.99 21.92
CA SER A 207 -47.42 -0.27 22.31
C SER A 207 -46.60 -1.51 21.91
N LYS A 208 -45.94 -1.50 20.74
CA LYS A 208 -45.02 -2.57 20.33
C LYS A 208 -43.80 -2.65 21.24
N ILE A 209 -43.19 -1.52 21.60
CA ILE A 209 -42.06 -1.46 22.52
C ILE A 209 -42.48 -1.96 23.90
N THR A 210 -43.60 -1.47 24.45
CA THR A 210 -44.13 -1.91 25.74
C THR A 210 -44.43 -3.40 25.76
N ARG A 211 -45.02 -3.95 24.68
CA ARG A 211 -45.26 -5.40 24.56
C ARG A 211 -43.97 -6.21 24.47
N SER A 212 -42.94 -5.65 23.83
CA SER A 212 -41.61 -6.27 23.72
C SER A 212 -40.87 -6.29 25.06
N ILE A 213 -40.99 -5.22 25.85
CA ILE A 213 -40.42 -5.10 27.20
C ILE A 213 -41.13 -6.04 28.17
N ASN A 214 -42.47 -6.03 28.16
CA ASN A 214 -43.30 -6.86 29.05
C ASN A 214 -43.54 -8.28 28.51
N ASN A 215 -42.69 -8.76 27.60
CA ASN A 215 -42.76 -10.13 27.14
C ASN A 215 -42.44 -11.06 28.32
N SER A 216 -43.33 -12.02 28.61
CA SER A 216 -43.19 -12.96 29.72
C SER A 216 -41.84 -13.68 29.72
N GLU A 217 -41.33 -14.06 28.55
CA GLU A 217 -40.02 -14.72 28.42
C GLU A 217 -38.85 -13.81 28.84
N ARG A 218 -38.94 -12.50 28.56
CA ARG A 218 -37.90 -11.54 28.97
C ARG A 218 -37.97 -11.21 30.45
N VAL A 219 -39.17 -11.11 31.00
CA VAL A 219 -39.38 -10.90 32.45
C VAL A 219 -38.89 -12.12 33.23
N GLU A 220 -39.20 -13.33 32.76
CA GLU A 220 -38.64 -14.56 33.32
C GLU A 220 -37.11 -14.58 33.21
N ARG A 221 -36.55 -14.23 32.06
CA ARG A 221 -35.10 -14.19 31.87
C ARG A 221 -34.40 -13.15 32.76
N LEU A 222 -35.00 -11.98 32.94
CA LEU A 222 -34.53 -10.98 33.91
C LEU A 222 -34.52 -11.56 35.32
N SER A 223 -35.62 -12.18 35.76
CA SER A 223 -35.69 -12.80 37.08
C SER A 223 -34.68 -13.94 37.27
N SER A 224 -34.38 -14.70 36.20
CA SER A 224 -33.36 -15.76 36.24
C SER A 224 -31.94 -15.19 36.33
N LEU A 225 -31.65 -14.10 35.62
CA LEU A 225 -30.35 -13.41 35.67
C LEU A 225 -30.15 -12.71 37.01
N GLU A 226 -31.21 -12.14 37.60
CA GLU A 226 -31.16 -11.58 38.96
C GLU A 226 -30.86 -12.66 39.99
N LYS A 227 -31.48 -13.85 39.89
CA LYS A 227 -31.15 -15.01 40.73
C LYS A 227 -29.72 -15.49 40.53
N GLU A 228 -29.27 -15.60 39.28
CA GLU A 228 -27.90 -16.01 38.97
C GLU A 228 -26.87 -15.01 39.51
N LEU A 229 -27.18 -13.70 39.48
CA LEU A 229 -26.37 -12.67 40.13
C LEU A 229 -26.36 -12.80 41.66
N GLU A 230 -27.48 -13.16 42.28
CA GLU A 230 -27.58 -13.42 43.72
C GLU A 230 -26.73 -14.65 44.10
N ASP A 231 -26.87 -15.76 43.37
CA ASP A 231 -26.11 -17.00 43.56
C ASP A 231 -24.60 -16.76 43.39
N LEU A 232 -24.20 -16.00 42.36
CA LEU A 232 -22.78 -15.66 42.12
C LEU A 232 -22.21 -14.76 43.22
N LYS A 233 -23.01 -13.86 43.81
CA LYS A 233 -22.60 -13.05 44.97
C LYS A 233 -22.44 -13.92 46.22
N GLU A 234 -23.34 -14.87 46.45
CA GLU A 234 -23.22 -15.81 47.57
C GLU A 234 -21.96 -16.68 47.41
N ILE A 235 -21.68 -17.20 46.22
CA ILE A 235 -20.47 -18.00 45.93
C ILE A 235 -19.19 -17.19 46.22
N ASN A 236 -19.14 -15.92 45.82
CA ASN A 236 -17.98 -15.06 46.10
C ASN A 236 -17.83 -14.67 47.57
N SER A 237 -18.91 -14.69 48.35
CA SER A 237 -18.87 -14.37 49.80
C SER A 237 -18.37 -15.52 50.69
N VAL A 238 -18.33 -16.74 50.18
CA VAL A 238 -17.83 -17.93 50.91
C VAL A 238 -16.30 -18.04 50.87
N THR A 239 -15.64 -17.30 49.98
CA THR A 239 -14.17 -17.32 49.80
C THR A 239 -13.54 -15.97 50.16
N ASP A 240 -13.68 -15.54 51.42
CA ASP A 240 -12.91 -14.42 52.00
C ASP A 240 -11.48 -14.84 52.42
N GLU A 241 -10.97 -15.95 51.89
CA GLU A 241 -9.54 -16.26 51.95
C GLU A 241 -8.86 -15.44 50.85
N PHE A 242 -7.97 -14.52 51.24
CA PHE A 242 -7.13 -13.75 50.32
C PHE A 242 -6.36 -14.69 49.38
N ILE A 243 -6.82 -14.81 48.13
CA ILE A 243 -6.11 -15.58 47.09
C ILE A 243 -5.02 -14.68 46.51
N GLU A 244 -3.75 -15.03 46.76
CA GLU A 244 -2.60 -14.32 46.20
C GLU A 244 -2.59 -14.45 44.65
N PHE A 245 -2.57 -13.32 43.95
CA PHE A 245 -2.47 -13.30 42.49
C PHE A 245 -1.12 -13.83 42.01
N LYS A 246 -1.15 -14.78 41.06
CA LYS A 246 0.05 -15.31 40.39
C LYS A 246 -0.04 -15.08 38.88
N LYS A 247 0.91 -14.32 38.36
CA LYS A 247 1.08 -14.06 36.92
C LYS A 247 1.36 -15.35 36.15
N ILE A 248 0.69 -15.56 35.02
CA ILE A 248 0.85 -16.77 34.18
C ILE A 248 1.83 -16.50 33.02
N SER A 249 1.84 -15.29 32.48
CA SER A 249 2.67 -14.91 31.34
C SER A 249 4.11 -14.59 31.73
N THR A 250 5.06 -14.96 30.88
CA THR A 250 6.49 -14.68 31.04
C THR A 250 6.98 -13.52 30.15
N ILE A 251 6.10 -12.92 29.34
CA ILE A 251 6.44 -11.89 28.36
C ILE A 251 6.43 -10.48 28.98
N GLU A 252 7.28 -9.59 28.46
CA GLU A 252 7.31 -8.17 28.78
C GLU A 252 7.18 -7.29 27.53
N PRO A 253 6.28 -6.29 27.51
CA PRO A 253 5.36 -5.93 28.60
C PRO A 253 4.23 -6.96 28.80
N GLN A 254 3.76 -7.07 30.06
CA GLN A 254 2.73 -8.03 30.48
C GLN A 254 1.42 -7.83 29.70
N PRO A 255 0.80 -8.92 29.19
CA PRO A 255 -0.52 -8.85 28.58
C PRO A 255 -1.56 -8.32 29.57
N THR A 256 -2.45 -7.45 29.10
CA THR A 256 -3.45 -6.80 29.95
C THR A 256 -4.45 -7.75 30.59
N TRP A 257 -4.73 -8.90 29.95
CA TRP A 257 -5.62 -9.94 30.46
C TRP A 257 -5.01 -10.75 31.61
N ASP A 258 -3.69 -10.71 31.79
CA ASP A 258 -2.95 -11.45 32.83
C ASP A 258 -2.56 -10.53 34.00
N LYS A 259 -3.27 -9.42 34.21
CA LYS A 259 -3.05 -8.51 35.35
C LYS A 259 -3.89 -8.94 36.54
N GLU A 260 -3.50 -8.52 37.75
CA GLU A 260 -4.27 -8.74 38.98
C GLU A 260 -5.68 -8.16 38.88
N GLU A 261 -5.80 -6.95 38.34
CA GLU A 261 -7.07 -6.35 37.95
C GLU A 261 -7.13 -6.16 36.42
N PRO A 262 -7.61 -7.16 35.65
CA PRO A 262 -7.69 -7.06 34.20
C PRO A 262 -8.79 -6.10 33.73
N PHE A 263 -9.80 -5.85 34.57
CA PHE A 263 -10.93 -4.96 34.28
C PHE A 263 -11.18 -3.95 35.41
N PRO A 264 -10.36 -2.88 35.54
CA PRO A 264 -10.61 -1.81 36.50
C PRO A 264 -11.95 -1.09 36.25
N ILE A 265 -12.34 -1.01 34.97
CA ILE A 265 -13.67 -0.58 34.51
C ILE A 265 -14.10 -1.61 33.46
N PHE A 266 -15.27 -2.23 33.67
CA PHE A 266 -15.76 -3.24 32.74
C PHE A 266 -16.15 -2.61 31.39
N ASN A 267 -15.60 -3.16 30.31
CA ASN A 267 -15.96 -2.81 28.93
C ASN A 267 -16.10 -4.08 28.10
N ASN A 268 -17.28 -4.28 27.49
CA ASN A 268 -17.57 -5.44 26.63
C ASN A 268 -16.60 -5.57 25.45
N GLU A 269 -16.16 -4.46 24.85
CA GLU A 269 -15.20 -4.51 23.75
C GLU A 269 -13.86 -5.07 24.21
N THR A 270 -13.34 -4.56 25.34
CA THR A 270 -12.10 -5.04 25.95
C THR A 270 -12.22 -6.51 26.38
N TYR A 271 -13.35 -6.90 26.97
CA TYR A 271 -13.62 -8.29 27.32
C TYR A 271 -13.55 -9.21 26.11
N ASN A 272 -14.22 -8.85 25.02
CA ASN A 272 -14.20 -9.65 23.78
C ASN A 272 -12.80 -9.75 23.19
N ILE A 273 -12.02 -8.66 23.22
CA ILE A 273 -10.61 -8.68 22.77
C ILE A 273 -9.78 -9.65 23.61
N PHE A 274 -9.98 -9.65 24.94
CA PHE A 274 -9.24 -10.54 25.84
C PHE A 274 -9.64 -12.00 25.61
N ILE A 275 -10.93 -12.30 25.48
CA ILE A 275 -11.42 -13.64 25.14
C ILE A 275 -10.87 -14.09 23.80
N GLU A 276 -10.93 -13.27 22.75
CA GLU A 276 -10.38 -13.60 21.43
C GLU A 276 -8.87 -13.86 21.52
N SER A 277 -8.13 -13.08 22.31
CA SER A 277 -6.69 -13.29 22.49
C SER A 277 -6.37 -14.61 23.19
N VAL A 278 -7.15 -14.99 24.21
CA VAL A 278 -7.00 -16.26 24.93
C VAL A 278 -7.44 -17.43 24.04
N GLN A 279 -8.52 -17.28 23.28
CA GLN A 279 -8.97 -18.29 22.31
C GLN A 279 -7.91 -18.55 21.24
N LYS A 280 -7.30 -17.51 20.67
CA LYS A 280 -6.17 -17.67 19.75
C LYS A 280 -5.00 -18.41 20.40
N LEU A 281 -4.67 -18.10 21.66
CA LEU A 281 -3.63 -18.85 22.37
C LEU A 281 -4.02 -20.32 22.52
N ILE A 282 -5.27 -20.64 22.83
CA ILE A 282 -5.78 -22.01 22.91
C ILE A 282 -5.69 -22.72 21.56
N GLU A 283 -6.05 -22.06 20.45
CA GLU A 283 -5.93 -22.60 19.09
C GLU A 283 -4.47 -22.88 18.70
N LEU A 284 -3.52 -22.15 19.27
CA LEU A 284 -2.08 -22.35 19.07
C LEU A 284 -1.49 -23.46 19.94
N ILE A 285 -2.18 -23.90 21.01
CA ILE A 285 -1.69 -24.99 21.89
C ILE A 285 -1.44 -26.29 21.11
N PRO A 286 -2.37 -26.79 20.26
CA PRO A 286 -2.12 -27.96 19.42
C PRO A 286 -0.91 -27.79 18.49
N LEU A 287 -0.62 -26.55 18.08
CA LEU A 287 0.47 -26.21 17.17
C LEU A 287 1.79 -25.90 17.90
N LYS A 288 1.86 -26.11 19.22
CA LYS A 288 3.03 -25.77 20.05
C LYS A 288 4.35 -26.30 19.48
N ASN A 289 4.37 -27.56 19.05
CA ASN A 289 5.58 -28.17 18.46
C ASN A 289 5.98 -27.45 17.16
N ALA A 290 5.02 -27.17 16.27
CA ALA A 290 5.27 -26.45 15.03
C ALA A 290 5.78 -25.01 15.27
N ILE A 291 5.24 -24.33 16.29
CA ILE A 291 5.70 -22.99 16.70
C ILE A 291 7.13 -23.04 17.26
N GLN A 292 7.46 -24.04 18.08
CA GLN A 292 8.82 -24.24 18.59
C GLN A 292 9.83 -24.52 17.47
N ILE A 293 9.45 -25.36 16.50
CA ILE A 293 10.25 -25.64 15.30
C ILE A 293 10.45 -24.34 14.50
N ARG A 294 9.38 -23.57 14.31
CA ARG A 294 9.44 -22.29 13.60
C ARG A 294 10.35 -21.28 14.29
N ASP A 295 10.21 -21.07 15.60
CA ASP A 295 11.05 -20.15 16.38
C ASP A 295 12.53 -20.57 16.34
N ALA A 296 12.82 -21.87 16.48
CA ALA A 296 14.17 -22.39 16.31
C ALA A 296 14.73 -22.13 14.91
N ASN A 297 13.92 -22.32 13.87
CA ASN A 297 14.31 -22.10 12.47
C ASN A 297 14.47 -20.59 12.14
N GLU A 298 13.64 -19.72 12.71
CA GLU A 298 13.75 -18.27 12.60
C GLU A 298 15.02 -17.76 13.28
N LYS A 299 15.40 -18.30 14.45
CA LYS A 299 16.69 -18.00 15.09
C LYS A 299 17.88 -18.36 14.20
N ILE A 300 17.81 -19.46 13.46
CA ILE A 300 18.85 -19.87 12.50
C ILE A 300 18.93 -18.87 11.33
N GLU A 301 17.80 -18.45 10.75
CA GLU A 301 17.80 -17.43 9.69
C GLU A 301 18.24 -16.05 10.19
N ALA A 302 17.84 -15.65 11.39
CA ALA A 302 18.31 -14.41 12.02
C ALA A 302 19.83 -14.45 12.26
N TYR A 303 20.38 -15.60 12.65
CA TYR A 303 21.82 -15.82 12.76
C TYR A 303 22.51 -15.67 11.39
N ILE A 304 21.98 -16.31 10.33
CA ILE A 304 22.51 -16.18 8.96
C ILE A 304 22.54 -14.71 8.53
N ASN A 305 21.42 -13.99 8.69
CA ASN A 305 21.31 -12.60 8.28
C ASN A 305 22.26 -11.69 9.06
N ARG A 306 22.36 -11.89 10.38
CA ARG A 306 23.28 -11.13 11.24
C ARG A 306 24.75 -11.29 10.82
N TYR A 307 25.14 -12.48 10.38
CA TYR A 307 26.53 -12.80 10.03
C TYR A 307 26.78 -12.88 8.52
N ALA A 308 25.87 -12.41 7.66
CA ALA A 308 25.98 -12.56 6.20
C ALA A 308 27.29 -11.99 5.62
N PHE A 309 27.68 -10.79 6.05
CA PHE A 309 28.95 -10.17 5.68
C PHE A 309 30.15 -11.01 6.15
N SER A 310 30.09 -11.49 7.40
CA SER A 310 31.14 -12.32 7.97
C SER A 310 31.28 -13.67 7.28
N LEU A 311 30.18 -14.33 6.94
CA LEU A 311 30.16 -15.60 6.22
C LEU A 311 30.73 -15.47 4.81
N THR A 312 30.43 -14.35 4.12
CA THR A 312 31.00 -14.05 2.80
C THR A 312 32.51 -13.87 2.86
N ASN A 313 33.00 -13.12 3.85
CA ASN A 313 34.44 -12.95 4.05
C ASN A 313 35.12 -14.27 4.47
N LEU A 314 34.48 -15.10 5.29
CA LEU A 314 34.99 -16.42 5.63
C LEU A 314 35.05 -17.36 4.41
N ALA A 315 34.08 -17.30 3.50
CA ALA A 315 34.13 -18.03 2.24
C ALA A 315 35.26 -17.55 1.30
N LYS A 316 35.59 -16.26 1.38
CA LYS A 316 36.68 -15.63 0.62
C LYS A 316 38.07 -15.96 1.16
N PHE A 317 38.29 -15.84 2.47
CA PHE A 317 39.62 -16.01 3.09
C PHE A 317 39.88 -17.42 3.62
N GLY A 318 38.85 -18.12 4.11
CA GLY A 318 38.97 -19.44 4.72
C GLY A 318 40.08 -19.54 5.78
N ASN A 319 41.00 -20.49 5.60
CA ASN A 319 42.12 -20.70 6.53
C ASN A 319 43.20 -19.59 6.44
N ASP A 320 43.18 -18.74 5.42
CA ASP A 320 44.16 -17.66 5.22
C ASP A 320 43.88 -16.41 6.06
N ILE A 321 42.80 -16.38 6.85
CA ILE A 321 42.39 -15.21 7.62
C ILE A 321 43.42 -14.75 8.66
N ASN A 322 44.27 -15.68 9.13
CA ASN A 322 45.33 -15.42 10.11
C ASN A 322 46.67 -15.02 9.46
N ARG A 323 46.73 -14.90 8.13
CA ARG A 323 47.99 -14.63 7.42
C ARG A 323 48.36 -13.16 7.33
N LEU A 324 47.54 -12.23 7.84
CA LEU A 324 47.82 -10.79 7.72
C LEU A 324 49.17 -10.43 8.33
N ASP A 325 49.45 -10.81 9.57
CA ASP A 325 50.73 -10.50 10.23
C ASP A 325 51.93 -11.13 9.51
N SER A 326 51.76 -12.35 9.00
CA SER A 326 52.81 -13.00 8.20
C SER A 326 53.05 -12.28 6.87
N LEU A 327 52.00 -11.81 6.20
CA LEU A 327 52.08 -11.09 4.94
C LEU A 327 52.62 -9.68 5.10
N ASP A 328 52.31 -8.99 6.21
CA ASP A 328 52.90 -7.69 6.56
C ASP A 328 54.42 -7.84 6.76
N ARG A 329 54.87 -8.85 7.52
CA ARG A 329 56.31 -9.14 7.69
C ARG A 329 56.99 -9.50 6.36
N THR A 330 56.36 -10.34 5.54
CA THR A 330 56.90 -10.69 4.22
C THR A 330 56.95 -9.45 3.31
N LYS A 331 55.94 -8.58 3.34
CA LYS A 331 55.92 -7.34 2.55
C LYS A 331 57.00 -6.37 2.98
N GLU A 332 57.19 -6.16 4.28
CA GLU A 332 58.29 -5.35 4.81
C GLU A 332 59.64 -5.89 4.37
N GLN A 333 59.84 -7.22 4.42
CA GLN A 333 61.06 -7.85 3.92
C GLN A 333 61.26 -7.66 2.41
N VAL A 334 60.20 -7.84 1.61
CA VAL A 334 60.26 -7.61 0.15
C VAL A 334 60.59 -6.16 -0.14
N ASP A 335 59.95 -5.21 0.53
CA ASP A 335 60.18 -3.77 0.34
C ASP A 335 61.60 -3.34 0.72
N LEU A 336 62.13 -3.88 1.82
CA LEU A 336 63.51 -3.66 2.24
C LEU A 336 64.50 -4.23 1.22
N LEU A 337 64.23 -5.41 0.67
CA LEU A 337 65.10 -6.04 -0.33
C LEU A 337 65.01 -5.33 -1.69
N ASP A 338 63.82 -4.97 -2.16
CA ASP A 338 63.62 -4.16 -3.38
C ASP A 338 64.30 -2.79 -3.24
N TYR A 339 64.20 -2.15 -2.08
CA TYR A 339 64.93 -0.91 -1.78
C TYR A 339 66.45 -1.13 -1.81
N ALA A 340 66.94 -2.24 -1.25
CA ALA A 340 68.36 -2.57 -1.27
C ALA A 340 68.91 -2.85 -2.68
N VAL A 341 68.14 -3.53 -3.54
CA VAL A 341 68.45 -3.67 -4.96
C VAL A 341 68.54 -2.30 -5.63
N SER A 342 67.59 -1.40 -5.35
CA SER A 342 67.63 -0.05 -5.92
C SER A 342 68.86 0.77 -5.49
N ILE A 343 69.40 0.52 -4.28
CA ILE A 343 70.62 1.18 -3.79
C ILE A 343 71.86 0.58 -4.44
N THR A 344 71.96 -0.75 -4.49
CA THR A 344 73.12 -1.44 -5.09
C THR A 344 73.27 -1.11 -6.57
N GLN A 345 72.16 -1.02 -7.32
CA GLN A 345 72.15 -0.62 -8.73
C GLN A 345 72.56 0.84 -9.00
N LYS A 346 72.41 1.75 -8.02
CA LYS A 346 72.94 3.13 -8.14
C LYS A 346 74.47 3.16 -8.23
N GLY A 347 75.14 2.16 -7.68
CA GLY A 347 76.59 2.00 -7.72
C GLY A 347 77.37 2.90 -6.74
N ALA A 348 78.63 2.54 -6.52
CA ALA A 348 79.52 3.17 -5.53
C ALA A 348 79.80 4.66 -5.78
N SER A 349 79.52 5.18 -6.98
CA SER A 349 79.73 6.58 -7.30
C SER A 349 78.72 7.51 -6.63
N LEU A 350 77.50 7.05 -6.31
CA LEU A 350 76.39 7.90 -5.86
C LEU A 350 75.79 7.50 -4.50
N ILE A 351 76.17 6.35 -3.95
CA ILE A 351 75.64 5.87 -2.65
C ILE A 351 76.04 6.82 -1.52
N SER A 352 75.06 7.21 -0.69
CA SER A 352 75.29 7.98 0.53
C SER A 352 75.50 7.08 1.75
N ILE A 353 76.10 7.62 2.81
CA ILE A 353 76.28 6.92 4.10
C ILE A 353 74.93 6.44 4.66
N GLU A 354 73.90 7.28 4.57
CA GLU A 354 72.55 6.94 5.06
C GLU A 354 71.90 5.81 4.28
N GLN A 355 72.14 5.74 2.95
CA GLN A 355 71.65 4.64 2.11
C GLN A 355 72.41 3.35 2.42
N ALA A 356 73.73 3.43 2.62
CA ALA A 356 74.56 2.28 2.99
C ALA A 356 74.14 1.66 4.34
N ARG A 357 73.77 2.48 5.33
CA ARG A 357 73.26 2.02 6.64
C ARG A 357 71.93 1.26 6.56
N LYS A 358 71.14 1.47 5.50
CA LYS A 358 69.83 0.84 5.30
C LYS A 358 69.90 -0.47 4.52
N LEU A 359 71.07 -0.86 4.04
CA LEU A 359 71.25 -2.11 3.32
C LEU A 359 71.13 -3.31 4.29
N PRO A 360 70.26 -4.28 4.01
CA PRO A 360 70.09 -5.45 4.86
C PRO A 360 71.35 -6.31 4.85
N SER A 361 71.67 -6.91 6.00
CA SER A 361 72.70 -7.95 6.14
C SER A 361 74.17 -7.51 5.93
N LEU A 362 74.52 -6.24 6.11
CA LEU A 362 75.93 -5.85 6.27
C LEU A 362 76.45 -6.23 7.66
N GLN A 363 77.55 -6.98 7.69
CA GLN A 363 78.30 -7.18 8.94
C GLN A 363 78.86 -5.83 9.44
N PRO A 364 78.97 -5.63 10.78
CA PRO A 364 79.44 -4.37 11.35
C PRO A 364 80.77 -3.89 10.74
N ASP A 365 81.70 -4.82 10.56
CA ASP A 365 83.04 -4.57 10.01
C ASP A 365 82.96 -4.12 8.54
N ARG A 366 82.04 -4.69 7.75
CA ARG A 366 81.81 -4.29 6.35
C ARG A 366 81.15 -2.93 6.26
N LEU A 367 80.19 -2.63 7.15
CA LEU A 367 79.56 -1.32 7.23
C LEU A 367 80.58 -0.23 7.58
N GLU A 368 81.43 -0.47 8.59
CA GLU A 368 82.48 0.47 8.98
C GLU A 368 83.47 0.72 7.83
N TRP A 369 83.86 -0.34 7.11
CA TRP A 369 84.67 -0.22 5.91
C TRP A 369 83.98 0.64 4.84
N PHE A 370 82.71 0.36 4.51
CA PHE A 370 81.94 1.11 3.52
C PHE A 370 81.78 2.58 3.90
N GLU A 371 81.49 2.90 5.17
CA GLU A 371 81.40 4.28 5.65
C GLU A 371 82.74 5.01 5.49
N LYS A 372 83.86 4.35 5.79
CA LYS A 372 85.21 4.89 5.61
C LYS A 372 85.51 5.14 4.13
N GLN A 373 85.17 4.19 3.26
CA GLN A 373 85.37 4.34 1.81
C GLN A 373 84.50 5.46 1.23
N ILE A 374 83.24 5.61 1.67
CA ILE A 374 82.35 6.71 1.25
C ILE A 374 82.93 8.07 1.67
N LYS A 375 83.40 8.21 2.92
CA LYS A 375 84.04 9.45 3.41
C LYS A 375 85.32 9.78 2.62
N GLN A 376 86.14 8.77 2.33
CA GLN A 376 87.34 8.93 1.52
C GLN A 376 86.99 9.34 0.08
N ARG A 377 85.99 8.70 -0.53
CA ARG A 377 85.48 9.04 -1.87
C ARG A 377 85.01 10.49 -1.93
N ASP A 378 84.18 10.91 -0.97
CA ASP A 378 83.62 12.27 -0.95
C ASP A 378 84.69 13.33 -0.70
N SER A 379 85.70 13.02 0.12
CA SER A 379 86.87 13.87 0.33
C SER A 379 87.80 13.92 -0.90
N ILE A 380 87.94 12.85 -1.66
CA ILE A 380 88.69 12.86 -2.92
C ILE A 380 87.93 13.66 -3.98
N LYS A 381 86.61 13.45 -4.11
CA LYS A 381 85.76 14.20 -5.05
C LYS A 381 85.80 15.70 -4.83
N SER A 382 85.87 16.18 -3.59
CA SER A 382 85.95 17.62 -3.30
C SER A 382 87.31 18.25 -3.61
N ARG A 383 88.37 17.44 -3.79
CA ARG A 383 89.74 17.90 -4.07
C ARG A 383 90.11 17.87 -5.56
N ILE A 384 89.31 17.18 -6.38
CA ILE A 384 89.55 16.99 -7.81
C ILE A 384 89.02 18.20 -8.62
N THR A 385 89.75 18.64 -9.63
CA THR A 385 89.33 19.73 -10.52
C THR A 385 88.22 19.30 -11.49
N ALA A 386 87.41 20.22 -12.03
CA ALA A 386 86.27 19.90 -12.90
C ALA A 386 86.63 19.08 -14.17
N ASN A 387 87.85 19.25 -14.70
CA ASN A 387 88.32 18.47 -15.84
C ASN A 387 88.71 17.04 -15.44
N GLU A 388 89.38 16.88 -14.30
CA GLU A 388 89.73 15.56 -13.77
C GLU A 388 88.49 14.78 -13.32
N SER A 389 87.48 15.46 -12.74
CA SER A 389 86.21 14.82 -12.37
C SER A 389 85.51 14.26 -13.60
N SER A 390 85.45 15.03 -14.69
CA SER A 390 84.88 14.60 -15.97
C SER A 390 85.62 13.38 -16.56
N VAL A 391 86.95 13.36 -16.47
CA VAL A 391 87.76 12.21 -16.93
C VAL A 391 87.54 10.97 -16.04
N THR A 392 87.42 11.14 -14.72
CA THR A 392 87.11 10.02 -13.81
C THR A 392 85.70 9.46 -14.04
N GLU A 393 84.70 10.31 -14.28
CA GLU A 393 83.34 9.88 -14.61
C GLU A 393 83.28 9.14 -15.95
N LEU A 394 83.96 9.67 -16.98
CA LEU A 394 84.06 8.99 -18.27
C LEU A 394 84.68 7.60 -18.15
N LYS A 395 85.67 7.41 -17.27
CA LYS A 395 86.23 6.07 -17.00
C LYS A 395 85.26 5.14 -16.31
N ILE A 396 84.55 5.63 -15.28
CA ILE A 396 83.56 4.82 -14.56
C ILE A 396 82.44 4.39 -15.52
N LEU A 397 81.94 5.32 -16.34
CA LEU A 397 80.91 5.03 -17.36
C LEU A 397 81.41 4.05 -18.43
N LYS A 398 82.65 4.24 -18.90
CA LYS A 398 83.28 3.33 -19.85
C LYS A 398 83.35 1.90 -19.31
N SER A 399 83.88 1.71 -18.10
CA SER A 399 84.00 0.38 -17.49
C SER A 399 82.63 -0.27 -17.32
N LYS A 400 81.63 0.48 -16.83
CA LYS A 400 80.25 0.01 -16.70
C LYS A 400 79.65 -0.41 -18.05
N MET A 401 79.86 0.39 -19.10
CA MET A 401 79.33 0.12 -20.44
C MET A 401 79.95 -1.12 -21.08
N VAL A 402 81.26 -1.34 -20.89
CA VAL A 402 81.95 -2.56 -21.36
C VAL A 402 81.46 -3.79 -20.60
N GLU A 403 81.27 -3.68 -19.28
CA GLU A 403 80.77 -4.78 -18.45
C GLU A 403 79.34 -5.19 -18.83
N GLU A 404 78.42 -4.23 -18.96
CA GLU A 404 77.03 -4.49 -19.34
C GLU A 404 76.91 -5.04 -20.77
N HIS A 405 77.73 -4.54 -21.70
CA HIS A 405 77.79 -5.08 -23.05
C HIS A 405 78.31 -6.52 -23.05
N GLY A 406 79.32 -6.85 -22.24
CA GLY A 406 79.84 -8.21 -22.10
C GLY A 406 78.83 -9.21 -21.53
N LYS A 407 77.90 -8.76 -20.66
CA LYS A 407 76.79 -9.60 -20.14
C LYS A 407 75.79 -9.98 -21.24
N LEU A 408 75.54 -9.09 -22.20
CA LEU A 408 74.57 -9.29 -23.28
C LEU A 408 75.18 -9.95 -24.53
N TYR A 409 76.43 -9.61 -24.86
CA TYR A 409 77.12 -10.03 -26.08
C TYR A 409 78.56 -10.48 -25.80
N PRO A 410 78.77 -11.69 -25.23
CA PRO A 410 80.07 -12.14 -24.73
C PRO A 410 81.15 -12.37 -25.80
N THR A 411 80.76 -12.43 -27.08
CA THR A 411 81.65 -12.76 -28.21
C THR A 411 81.66 -11.68 -29.30
N ASP A 412 81.05 -10.52 -29.05
CA ASP A 412 80.99 -9.45 -30.04
C ASP A 412 82.39 -8.90 -30.33
N LYS A 413 82.66 -8.66 -31.60
CA LYS A 413 83.94 -8.17 -32.11
C LYS A 413 83.93 -6.65 -32.29
N HIS A 414 82.75 -6.05 -32.27
CA HIS A 414 82.58 -4.61 -32.37
C HIS A 414 82.80 -3.95 -31.01
N CYS A 415 83.55 -2.85 -31.00
CA CYS A 415 83.77 -2.06 -29.81
C CYS A 415 82.48 -1.32 -29.42
N PRO A 416 81.93 -1.51 -28.21
CA PRO A 416 80.69 -0.85 -27.78
C PRO A 416 80.84 0.68 -27.70
N LEU A 417 82.07 1.19 -27.58
CA LEU A 417 82.34 2.62 -27.38
C LEU A 417 82.49 3.40 -28.69
N CYS A 418 82.94 2.76 -29.78
CA CYS A 418 83.23 3.44 -31.04
C CYS A 418 82.79 2.69 -32.30
N GLY A 419 82.21 1.49 -32.17
CA GLY A 419 81.67 0.69 -33.28
C GLY A 419 82.71 0.01 -34.18
N HIS A 420 84.00 0.07 -33.84
CA HIS A 420 85.06 -0.52 -34.65
C HIS A 420 85.13 -2.05 -34.49
N ASP A 421 85.22 -2.79 -35.59
CA ASP A 421 85.43 -4.25 -35.60
C ASP A 421 86.92 -4.59 -35.41
N TRP A 422 87.23 -5.25 -34.29
CA TRP A 422 88.60 -5.65 -33.93
C TRP A 422 88.93 -7.09 -34.33
N GLN A 423 88.10 -7.74 -35.16
CA GLN A 423 88.21 -9.12 -35.66
C GLN A 423 88.01 -10.20 -34.59
N THR A 424 88.52 -10.00 -33.37
CA THR A 424 88.30 -10.86 -32.19
C THR A 424 87.93 -10.03 -30.95
N HIS A 425 87.14 -10.63 -30.05
CA HIS A 425 86.74 -10.01 -28.78
C HIS A 425 87.95 -9.69 -27.89
N GLU A 426 88.98 -10.54 -27.89
CA GLU A 426 90.21 -10.34 -27.11
C GLU A 426 91.00 -9.11 -27.58
N LEU A 427 91.12 -8.91 -28.90
CA LEU A 427 91.81 -7.74 -29.46
C LEU A 427 91.05 -6.43 -29.17
N MET A 428 89.72 -6.49 -29.16
CA MET A 428 88.87 -5.37 -28.77
C MET A 428 89.10 -4.98 -27.30
N LEU A 429 89.07 -5.96 -26.38
CA LEU A 429 89.31 -5.73 -24.96
C LEU A 429 90.73 -5.18 -24.72
N SER A 430 91.75 -5.75 -25.36
CA SER A 430 93.14 -5.28 -25.21
C SER A 430 93.31 -3.85 -25.72
N ALA A 431 92.68 -3.49 -26.84
CA ALA A 431 92.75 -2.13 -27.39
C ALA A 431 92.00 -1.10 -26.50
N ILE A 432 90.88 -1.51 -25.91
CA ILE A 432 90.13 -0.70 -24.94
C ILE A 432 90.97 -0.48 -23.67
N GLU A 433 91.67 -1.52 -23.20
CA GLU A 433 92.53 -1.48 -22.00
C GLU A 433 93.78 -0.63 -22.25
N GLU A 434 94.43 -0.76 -23.40
CA GLU A 434 95.61 0.05 -23.76
C GLU A 434 95.26 1.54 -23.81
N LYS A 435 94.13 1.91 -24.41
CA LYS A 435 93.62 3.29 -24.38
C LYS A 435 93.22 3.73 -22.97
N ALA A 436 92.74 2.83 -22.12
CA ALA A 436 92.44 3.13 -20.72
C ALA A 436 93.72 3.51 -19.94
N LYS A 437 94.81 2.75 -20.12
CA LYS A 437 96.12 3.00 -19.50
C LYS A 437 96.71 4.35 -19.91
N ARG A 438 96.57 4.75 -21.19
CA ARG A 438 97.00 6.09 -21.64
C ARG A 438 96.22 7.21 -20.94
N LEU A 439 94.93 7.02 -20.67
CA LEU A 439 94.12 7.96 -19.91
C LEU A 439 94.40 7.91 -18.40
N GLU A 440 95.00 6.85 -17.85
CA GLU A 440 95.46 6.78 -16.43
C GLU A 440 96.67 7.66 -16.18
N GLY A 441 97.58 7.76 -17.15
CA GLY A 441 98.74 8.67 -17.07
C GLY A 441 98.38 10.16 -17.04
N ILE A 442 97.13 10.53 -17.35
CA ILE A 442 96.63 11.92 -17.36
C ILE A 442 96.02 12.30 -16.00
N LEU A 443 95.60 11.32 -15.19
CA LEU A 443 94.98 11.58 -13.90
C LEU A 443 96.03 11.85 -12.82
N SER A 444 95.74 12.79 -11.93
CA SER A 444 96.48 12.94 -10.67
C SER A 444 96.34 11.70 -9.77
N GLN A 445 97.21 11.61 -8.77
CA GLN A 445 97.19 10.53 -7.77
C GLN A 445 95.81 10.40 -7.08
N ASP A 446 95.13 11.51 -6.84
CA ASP A 446 93.76 11.53 -6.28
C ASP A 446 92.73 10.97 -7.27
N GLY A 447 92.84 11.26 -8.58
CA GLY A 447 91.98 10.71 -9.62
C GLY A 447 92.13 9.20 -9.83
N GLN A 448 93.36 8.68 -9.80
CA GLN A 448 93.62 7.23 -9.84
C GLN A 448 93.11 6.52 -8.58
N SER A 449 93.27 7.16 -7.41
CA SER A 449 92.74 6.66 -6.15
C SER A 449 91.20 6.60 -6.17
N LEU A 450 90.52 7.59 -6.76
CA LEU A 450 89.06 7.60 -6.89
C LEU A 450 88.52 6.45 -7.74
N VAL A 451 89.16 6.16 -8.88
CA VAL A 451 88.75 5.06 -9.77
C VAL A 451 88.95 3.71 -9.08
N THR A 452 90.11 3.49 -8.44
CA THR A 452 90.41 2.27 -7.69
C THR A 452 89.43 2.06 -6.53
N LEU A 453 89.15 3.13 -5.76
CA LEU A 453 88.20 3.14 -4.64
C LEU A 453 86.76 2.84 -5.11
N THR A 454 86.33 3.44 -6.21
CA THR A 454 84.99 3.20 -6.77
C THR A 454 84.86 1.77 -7.30
N SER A 455 85.93 1.22 -7.89
CA SER A 455 85.95 -0.16 -8.39
C SER A 455 85.88 -1.19 -7.25
N SER A 456 86.62 -0.99 -6.16
CA SER A 456 86.56 -1.89 -5.00
C SER A 456 85.20 -1.87 -4.31
N MET A 457 84.62 -0.68 -4.14
CA MET A 457 83.27 -0.52 -3.61
C MET A 457 82.20 -1.16 -4.52
N ASN A 458 82.32 -1.03 -5.85
CA ASN A 458 81.40 -1.65 -6.80
C ASN A 458 81.48 -3.19 -6.77
N SER A 459 82.68 -3.76 -6.62
CA SER A 459 82.85 -5.21 -6.49
C SER A 459 82.14 -5.74 -5.22
N GLU A 460 82.28 -5.03 -4.10
CA GLU A 460 81.58 -5.39 -2.86
C GLU A 460 80.06 -5.23 -3.01
N LEU A 461 79.58 -4.17 -3.66
CA LEU A 461 78.15 -3.96 -3.93
C LEU A 461 77.57 -5.03 -4.85
N ALA A 462 78.31 -5.48 -5.87
CA ALA A 462 77.90 -6.57 -6.75
C ALA A 462 77.76 -7.90 -5.98
N SER A 463 78.69 -8.17 -5.05
CA SER A 463 78.58 -9.34 -4.17
C SER A 463 77.34 -9.28 -3.26
N LEU A 464 77.01 -8.10 -2.75
CA LEU A 464 75.81 -7.88 -1.93
C LEU A 464 74.53 -7.97 -2.77
N GLU A 465 74.54 -7.43 -3.99
CA GLU A 465 73.40 -7.50 -4.90
C GLU A 465 73.02 -8.95 -5.22
N LEU A 466 74.00 -9.84 -5.45
CA LEU A 466 73.74 -11.26 -5.66
C LEU A 466 73.02 -11.91 -4.47
N VAL A 467 73.51 -11.68 -3.25
CA VAL A 467 72.90 -12.21 -2.01
C VAL A 467 71.48 -11.64 -1.81
N ILE A 468 71.28 -10.34 -2.06
CA ILE A 468 69.98 -9.69 -1.96
C ILE A 468 69.01 -10.28 -3.00
N GLN A 469 69.45 -10.46 -4.25
CA GLN A 469 68.62 -11.03 -5.32
C GLN A 469 68.27 -12.49 -5.08
N GLU A 470 69.18 -13.31 -4.56
CA GLU A 470 68.89 -14.69 -4.15
C GLU A 470 67.83 -14.74 -3.04
N ARG A 471 67.98 -13.88 -2.02
CA ARG A 471 66.99 -13.77 -0.94
C ARG A 471 65.64 -13.28 -1.46
N LEU A 472 65.63 -12.34 -2.39
CA LEU A 472 64.40 -11.83 -3.00
C LEU A 472 63.68 -12.91 -3.82
N LYS A 473 64.42 -13.76 -4.55
CA LYS A 473 63.85 -14.93 -5.25
C LYS A 473 63.17 -15.93 -4.31
N LEU A 474 63.65 -16.05 -3.06
CA LEU A 474 63.05 -16.94 -2.05
C LEU A 474 61.81 -16.33 -1.40
N VAL A 475 61.84 -15.03 -1.08
CA VAL A 475 60.77 -14.36 -0.31
C VAL A 475 59.61 -13.90 -1.20
N LYS A 476 59.89 -13.44 -2.42
CA LYS A 476 58.87 -12.87 -3.32
C LYS A 476 57.74 -13.84 -3.69
N PRO A 477 57.97 -15.13 -3.96
CA PRO A 477 56.89 -16.10 -4.22
C PRO A 477 55.99 -16.38 -3.01
N GLN A 478 56.47 -16.13 -1.80
CA GLN A 478 55.70 -16.34 -0.56
C GLN A 478 54.73 -15.18 -0.29
N TYR A 479 54.88 -14.06 -1.00
CA TYR A 479 54.04 -12.89 -0.86
C TYR A 479 52.87 -12.91 -1.85
N ASN A 480 51.65 -13.08 -1.33
CA ASN A 480 50.43 -12.95 -2.12
C ASN A 480 49.84 -11.53 -1.94
N GLU A 481 50.04 -10.69 -2.95
CA GLU A 481 49.58 -9.29 -2.93
C GLU A 481 48.05 -9.16 -2.88
N ALA A 482 47.34 -9.99 -3.64
CA ALA A 482 45.88 -10.02 -3.72
C ALA A 482 45.26 -10.34 -2.35
N LEU A 483 45.74 -11.40 -1.71
CA LEU A 483 45.35 -11.79 -0.34
C LEU A 483 45.67 -10.68 0.67
N HIS A 484 46.87 -10.10 0.59
CA HIS A 484 47.30 -9.07 1.52
C HIS A 484 46.41 -7.81 1.43
N LYS A 485 46.10 -7.36 0.21
CA LYS A 485 45.21 -6.22 -0.02
C LYS A 485 43.80 -6.50 0.48
N ALA A 486 43.27 -7.69 0.21
CA ALA A 486 41.94 -8.09 0.65
C ALA A 486 41.85 -8.21 2.19
N LEU A 487 42.86 -8.76 2.86
CA LEU A 487 42.89 -8.82 4.33
C LEU A 487 43.03 -7.43 4.96
N LYS A 488 43.80 -6.51 4.36
CA LYS A 488 43.92 -5.13 4.83
C LYS A 488 42.60 -4.36 4.79
N GLN A 489 41.77 -4.60 3.77
CA GLN A 489 40.44 -3.99 3.67
C GLN A 489 39.50 -4.41 4.80
N VAL A 490 39.66 -5.62 5.35
CA VAL A 490 38.79 -6.19 6.38
C VAL A 490 39.47 -6.21 7.75
N ARG A 491 40.58 -5.47 7.92
CA ARG A 491 41.42 -5.50 9.13
C ARG A 491 40.67 -5.32 10.44
N VAL A 492 39.69 -4.40 10.47
CA VAL A 492 38.91 -4.08 11.66
C VAL A 492 38.02 -5.25 12.09
N ASP A 493 37.51 -6.02 11.13
CA ASP A 493 36.57 -7.11 11.37
C ASP A 493 37.26 -8.47 11.58
N LEU A 494 38.57 -8.58 11.32
CA LEU A 494 39.32 -9.83 11.45
C LEU A 494 39.14 -10.54 12.81
N PRO A 495 39.16 -9.86 13.98
CA PRO A 495 38.93 -10.54 15.26
C PRO A 495 37.54 -11.17 15.35
N ALA A 496 36.52 -10.49 14.83
CA ALA A 496 35.14 -10.99 14.79
C ALA A 496 35.01 -12.19 13.83
N LEU A 497 35.69 -12.13 12.68
CA LEU A 497 35.74 -13.23 11.72
C LEU A 497 36.46 -14.46 12.28
N GLN A 498 37.57 -14.27 13.00
CA GLN A 498 38.31 -15.35 13.67
C GLN A 498 37.45 -16.02 14.74
N LEU A 499 36.74 -15.24 15.55
CA LEU A 499 35.82 -15.75 16.56
C LEU A 499 34.69 -16.55 15.90
N LEU A 500 34.09 -16.03 14.83
CA LEU A 500 33.04 -16.72 14.08
C LEU A 500 33.56 -18.02 13.45
N ALA A 501 34.75 -18.01 12.84
CA ALA A 501 35.38 -19.20 12.28
C ALA A 501 35.59 -20.29 13.35
N LYS A 502 36.01 -19.90 14.55
CA LYS A 502 36.16 -20.83 15.69
C LYS A 502 34.81 -21.40 16.13
N GLN A 503 33.79 -20.56 16.27
CA GLN A 503 32.43 -20.99 16.63
C GLN A 503 31.80 -21.92 15.57
N LEU A 504 32.11 -21.72 14.29
CA LEU A 504 31.66 -22.60 13.22
C LEU A 504 32.40 -23.95 13.25
N LYS A 505 33.71 -23.96 13.53
CA LYS A 505 34.48 -25.22 13.74
C LYS A 505 33.98 -26.02 14.94
N GLU A 506 33.66 -25.36 16.06
CA GLU A 506 33.05 -25.99 17.24
C GLU A 506 31.66 -26.59 16.94
N ARG A 507 31.05 -26.20 15.83
CA ARG A 507 29.75 -26.68 15.33
C ARG A 507 29.90 -27.69 14.18
N ASP A 508 31.08 -28.29 13.99
CA ASP A 508 31.42 -29.23 12.91
C ASP A 508 31.32 -28.66 11.48
N LEU A 509 31.40 -27.33 11.33
CA LEU A 509 31.44 -26.66 10.03
C LEU A 509 32.88 -26.29 9.68
N ASN A 510 33.57 -27.16 8.94
CA ASN A 510 34.97 -26.94 8.55
C ASN A 510 35.08 -25.99 7.36
N ILE A 511 35.83 -24.91 7.54
CA ILE A 511 36.15 -23.92 6.50
C ILE A 511 37.60 -24.17 6.05
N ASP A 512 37.79 -25.12 5.14
CA ASP A 512 39.12 -25.54 4.69
C ASP A 512 39.59 -24.88 3.38
N PHE A 513 38.86 -23.85 2.96
CA PHE A 513 39.16 -23.17 1.71
C PHE A 513 40.40 -22.27 1.82
N GLN A 514 41.14 -22.17 0.71
CA GLN A 514 42.17 -21.14 0.52
C GLN A 514 41.57 -19.91 -0.16
N PHE A 515 42.26 -18.78 -0.04
CA PHE A 515 41.88 -17.51 -0.63
C PHE A 515 41.55 -17.61 -2.11
N ASN A 516 40.42 -17.04 -2.51
CA ASN A 516 40.04 -16.90 -3.90
C ASN A 516 39.35 -15.54 -4.13
N GLU A 517 39.69 -14.87 -5.23
CA GLU A 517 39.07 -13.60 -5.64
C GLU A 517 37.88 -13.79 -6.58
N ASP A 518 37.73 -14.98 -7.18
CA ASP A 518 36.64 -15.26 -8.09
C ASP A 518 35.29 -15.27 -7.36
N ILE A 519 34.42 -14.34 -7.76
CA ILE A 519 33.09 -14.13 -7.18
C ILE A 519 32.23 -15.40 -7.32
N VAL A 520 32.36 -16.12 -8.43
CA VAL A 520 31.56 -17.35 -8.68
C VAL A 520 31.93 -18.43 -7.66
N THR A 521 33.24 -18.65 -7.47
CA THR A 521 33.74 -19.59 -6.48
C THR A 521 33.38 -19.17 -5.04
N VAL A 522 33.48 -17.88 -4.71
CA VAL A 522 33.11 -17.36 -3.38
C VAL A 522 31.63 -17.56 -3.10
N ASN A 523 30.74 -17.24 -4.05
CA ASN A 523 29.30 -17.42 -3.89
C ASN A 523 28.93 -18.90 -3.71
N SER A 524 29.53 -19.79 -4.48
CA SER A 524 29.33 -21.24 -4.31
C SER A 524 29.72 -21.73 -2.91
N ARG A 525 30.82 -21.20 -2.34
CA ARG A 525 31.24 -21.51 -0.97
C ARG A 525 30.26 -20.94 0.06
N VAL A 526 29.77 -19.72 -0.14
CA VAL A 526 28.74 -19.13 0.73
C VAL A 526 27.48 -19.98 0.72
N ASP A 527 27.00 -20.37 -0.46
CA ASP A 527 25.80 -21.21 -0.59
C ASP A 527 25.98 -22.57 0.11
N ASN A 528 27.17 -23.17 0.02
CA ASN A 528 27.48 -24.40 0.75
C ASN A 528 27.44 -24.18 2.28
N LEU A 529 28.06 -23.11 2.79
CA LEU A 529 28.01 -22.77 4.22
C LEU A 529 26.58 -22.51 4.68
N LEU A 530 25.78 -21.78 3.89
CA LEU A 530 24.37 -21.52 4.18
C LEU A 530 23.56 -22.82 4.19
N MET A 531 23.82 -23.73 3.25
CA MET A 531 23.16 -25.04 3.19
C MET A 531 23.46 -25.86 4.45
N GLN A 532 24.72 -25.90 4.90
CA GLN A 532 25.11 -26.63 6.10
C GLN A 532 24.53 -26.00 7.39
N ILE A 533 24.46 -24.67 7.46
CA ILE A 533 23.82 -23.98 8.59
C ILE A 533 22.31 -24.25 8.59
N ARG A 534 21.66 -24.21 7.43
CA ARG A 534 20.22 -24.50 7.27
C ARG A 534 19.88 -25.97 7.47
N ALA A 535 20.82 -26.89 7.27
CA ALA A 535 20.64 -28.31 7.55
C ALA A 535 20.41 -28.59 9.05
N LYS A 536 20.76 -27.65 9.94
CA LYS A 536 20.47 -27.73 11.37
C LYS A 536 19.06 -27.26 11.74
N LYS A 537 18.23 -26.87 10.76
CA LYS A 537 16.82 -26.56 11.01
C LYS A 537 16.09 -27.83 11.42
N ASN A 538 15.24 -27.68 12.43
CA ASN A 538 14.36 -28.76 12.86
C ASN A 538 13.26 -28.94 11.80
N GLN A 539 12.88 -30.20 11.56
CA GLN A 539 11.71 -30.56 10.74
C GLN A 539 10.43 -30.45 11.55
#